data_AF-A0A1F8BJW0-F1
#
_entry.id   AF-A0A1F8BJW0-F1
#
_cell.length_a   1.000
_cell.length_b   1.000
_cell.length_c   1.000
_cell.angle_alpha   90.00
_cell.angle_beta   90.00
_cell.angle_gamma   90.00
#
_symmetry.space_group_name_H-M   'P 1'
#
loop_
_entity.id
_entity.type
_entity.pdbx_description
1 polymer ?
#
loop_
_entity_poly.entity_id
_entity_poly.type
_entity_poly.pdbx_seq_one_letter_code
_entity_poly.pdbx_strand_id
1 'polypeptide(L)'
;MKVNQENIKDNEVIFSVPGTNLRFKLINTPKFLSVKPKKKIRLNIAEKLPKDYLAFHAALLKKNNKGILITGKSGSGKTTLAFELQKQGYQILANDFVVLWLEGEIIYAGDLNLYKNNIGKKKMKVDKVICLEPQDKRDIFSFDWQEWCKFYYKTLQPINKKGLKTNNSMVFKKAYEIHVVLGNRQNILRWLTAYSRLCSTNNISSLGILGFGTIGSSLVASVLEKTWLKGLSIYSTKLKELKGVKMDIESARPNISIKIANTSKDLFSYSDIVVISFNVNNPQNIITKYGERMRKLYSHLEVIWNLSRDLRLINFKGIIFIVTNPVDILSTAIYYFTNLDEEGKYDWRGLLSNQVFGVGLGLDYKRLKTLTQKNYEVVGEHGENLILAVVKGNKLHELKNDKLLKKVVNFSPSIRKYTKRTIYGPVKEISDLLDAFINNNRCVRLSSLQKEGYFLGNIYNLSNGVLNQKYFFNKKLRFKYKKILKSYSTTWNNLIKKHSNITSS
;
A
#
# COMPACT_ATOMS: atom_id res chain seq x y z
N MET A 1 25.24 12.76 -32.43
CA MET A 1 26.00 13.28 -33.57
C MET A 1 25.16 14.35 -34.26
N LYS A 2 25.77 15.52 -34.55
CA LYS A 2 25.14 16.63 -35.27
C LYS A 2 24.68 16.18 -36.66
N VAL A 3 23.48 16.59 -37.08
CA VAL A 3 23.10 16.59 -38.50
C VAL A 3 22.39 17.91 -38.79
N ASN A 4 22.96 18.63 -39.75
CA ASN A 4 22.51 19.89 -40.31
C ASN A 4 21.09 19.82 -40.86
N GLN A 5 20.48 21.00 -40.97
CA GLN A 5 19.06 21.21 -41.23
C GLN A 5 18.66 21.13 -42.71
N GLU A 6 19.44 20.48 -43.57
CA GLU A 6 19.21 20.49 -45.02
C GLU A 6 18.89 19.09 -45.58
N ASN A 7 17.81 19.06 -46.36
CA ASN A 7 17.38 18.00 -47.27
C ASN A 7 16.94 16.67 -46.64
N ILE A 8 15.71 16.67 -46.09
CA ILE A 8 14.94 15.43 -45.90
C ILE A 8 14.59 14.88 -47.29
N LYS A 9 15.42 13.98 -47.84
CA LYS A 9 15.07 13.20 -49.03
C LYS A 9 13.82 12.37 -48.74
N ASP A 10 12.98 12.19 -49.75
CA ASP A 10 11.66 11.58 -49.65
C ASP A 10 11.62 10.13 -49.12
N ASN A 11 12.75 9.46 -48.86
CA ASN A 11 12.82 8.06 -48.40
C ASN A 11 13.34 7.87 -46.96
N GLU A 12 13.35 8.92 -46.13
CA GLU A 12 13.95 8.85 -44.79
C GLU A 12 12.90 8.76 -43.67
N VAL A 13 13.00 7.70 -42.85
CA VAL A 13 12.18 7.54 -41.63
C VAL A 13 12.97 8.05 -40.43
N ILE A 14 12.50 9.14 -39.83
CA ILE A 14 13.13 9.78 -38.67
C ILE A 14 12.25 9.60 -37.44
N PHE A 15 12.82 9.03 -36.38
CA PHE A 15 12.25 9.06 -35.03
C PHE A 15 12.83 10.22 -34.24
N SER A 16 12.07 10.79 -33.32
CA SER A 16 12.50 11.89 -32.46
C SER A 16 11.93 11.77 -31.06
N VAL A 17 12.47 12.58 -30.14
CA VAL A 17 11.95 12.76 -28.78
C VAL A 17 11.66 14.25 -28.56
N PRO A 18 10.40 14.65 -28.32
CA PRO A 18 10.03 16.06 -28.19
C PRO A 18 10.70 16.70 -26.97
N GLY A 19 11.11 17.97 -27.13
CA GLY A 19 11.86 18.72 -26.13
C GLY A 19 13.33 18.35 -26.01
N THR A 20 13.87 17.58 -26.96
CA THR A 20 15.30 17.22 -27.06
C THR A 20 15.78 17.40 -28.51
N ASN A 21 17.10 17.40 -28.72
CA ASN A 21 17.71 17.35 -30.05
C ASN A 21 17.92 15.90 -30.57
N LEU A 22 17.36 14.89 -29.90
CA LEU A 22 17.53 13.49 -30.30
C LEU A 22 16.69 13.17 -31.54
N ARG A 23 17.39 12.79 -32.61
CA ARG A 23 16.82 12.29 -33.86
C ARG A 23 17.50 10.99 -34.26
N PHE A 24 16.72 9.98 -34.62
CA PHE A 24 17.19 8.67 -35.06
C PHE A 24 16.74 8.45 -36.49
N LYS A 25 17.70 8.56 -37.41
CA LYS A 25 17.48 8.34 -38.84
C LYS A 25 17.64 6.85 -39.15
N LEU A 26 16.65 6.29 -39.83
CA LEU A 26 16.68 4.91 -40.32
C LEU A 26 16.99 4.92 -41.82
N ILE A 27 17.94 4.09 -42.21
CA ILE A 27 18.37 3.90 -43.60
C ILE A 27 17.68 2.63 -44.13
N ASN A 28 17.27 2.62 -45.40
CA ASN A 28 16.67 1.46 -46.08
C ASN A 28 15.42 0.89 -45.38
N THR A 29 14.55 1.75 -44.85
CA THR A 29 13.32 1.35 -44.16
C THR A 29 12.08 1.80 -44.94
N PRO A 30 11.08 0.94 -45.18
CA PRO A 30 9.88 1.31 -45.93
C PRO A 30 9.11 2.47 -45.27
N LYS A 31 8.49 3.34 -46.08
CA LYS A 31 7.72 4.52 -45.63
C LYS A 31 6.60 4.16 -44.66
N PHE A 32 5.92 3.04 -44.89
CA PHE A 32 4.82 2.58 -44.06
C PHE A 32 5.31 1.49 -43.10
N LEU A 33 5.28 1.79 -41.80
CA LEU A 33 5.63 0.87 -40.74
C LEU A 33 4.37 0.39 -40.02
N SER A 34 4.02 -0.88 -40.21
CA SER A 34 2.99 -1.51 -39.38
C SER A 34 3.43 -1.60 -37.91
N VAL A 35 2.49 -1.92 -37.02
CA VAL A 35 2.69 -1.86 -35.56
C VAL A 35 3.89 -2.72 -35.08
N LYS A 36 4.05 -3.93 -35.64
CA LYS A 36 5.11 -4.89 -35.25
C LYS A 36 6.53 -4.38 -35.61
N PRO A 37 6.85 -4.00 -36.86
CA PRO A 37 8.11 -3.35 -37.23
C PRO A 37 8.42 -2.09 -36.40
N LYS A 38 7.41 -1.22 -36.19
CA LYS A 38 7.57 0.03 -35.42
C LYS A 38 8.03 -0.25 -33.99
N LYS A 39 7.48 -1.28 -33.35
CA LYS A 39 7.91 -1.73 -32.01
C LYS A 39 9.35 -2.22 -32.01
N LYS A 40 9.75 -3.06 -32.97
CA LYS A 40 11.15 -3.56 -33.08
C LYS A 40 12.16 -2.42 -33.25
N ILE A 41 11.84 -1.45 -34.10
CA ILE A 41 12.64 -0.25 -34.31
C ILE A 41 12.80 0.56 -33.02
N ARG A 42 11.70 0.82 -32.31
CA ARG A 42 11.73 1.56 -31.03
C ARG A 42 12.56 0.84 -29.96
N LEU A 43 12.51 -0.48 -29.90
CA LEU A 43 13.37 -1.28 -29.02
C LEU A 43 14.85 -1.13 -29.40
N ASN A 44 15.19 -1.16 -30.69
CA ASN A 44 16.56 -0.92 -31.15
C ASN A 44 17.03 0.51 -30.83
N ILE A 45 16.16 1.51 -30.95
CA ILE A 45 16.47 2.89 -30.55
C ILE A 45 16.70 2.97 -29.04
N ALA A 46 15.86 2.30 -28.25
CA ALA A 46 15.99 2.26 -26.79
C ALA A 46 17.35 1.70 -26.33
N GLU A 47 17.90 0.70 -27.04
CA GLU A 47 19.24 0.16 -26.77
C GLU A 47 20.38 1.12 -27.15
N LYS A 48 20.12 2.07 -28.04
CA LYS A 48 21.10 3.05 -28.56
C LYS A 48 20.95 4.44 -27.96
N LEU A 49 20.07 4.62 -26.98
CA LEU A 49 19.90 5.90 -26.29
C LEU A 49 21.21 6.32 -25.60
N PRO A 50 21.51 7.64 -25.53
CA PRO A 50 22.64 8.12 -24.74
C PRO A 50 22.47 7.77 -23.25
N LYS A 51 23.57 7.78 -22.49
CA LYS A 51 23.58 7.32 -21.08
C LYS A 51 22.59 8.06 -20.17
N ASP A 52 22.30 9.32 -20.48
CA ASP A 52 21.41 10.19 -19.68
C ASP A 52 19.93 10.07 -20.06
N TYR A 53 19.60 9.11 -20.93
CA TYR A 53 18.25 8.86 -21.41
C TYR A 53 17.84 7.42 -21.15
N LEU A 54 16.56 7.22 -20.83
CA LEU A 54 16.01 5.90 -20.55
C LEU A 54 14.66 5.70 -21.20
N ALA A 55 14.52 4.64 -21.99
CA ALA A 55 13.23 4.28 -22.58
C ALA A 55 12.35 3.52 -21.59
N PHE A 56 11.05 3.79 -21.63
CA PHE A 56 10.01 3.01 -20.97
C PHE A 56 8.94 2.61 -22.00
N HIS A 57 8.49 1.36 -21.91
CA HIS A 57 7.25 0.95 -22.56
C HIS A 57 6.08 1.40 -21.67
N ALA A 58 5.54 2.58 -21.98
CA ALA A 58 4.63 3.32 -21.14
C ALA A 58 3.65 4.21 -21.93
N ALA A 59 2.59 4.63 -21.26
CA ALA A 59 1.76 5.76 -21.68
C ALA A 59 2.13 7.00 -20.86
N LEU A 60 2.28 8.15 -21.51
CA LEU A 60 2.54 9.44 -20.88
C LEU A 60 1.25 10.26 -20.92
N LEU A 61 0.73 10.63 -19.75
CA LEU A 61 -0.48 11.40 -19.61
C LEU A 61 -0.20 12.74 -18.90
N LYS A 62 -1.00 13.76 -19.20
CA LYS A 62 -0.95 15.09 -18.61
C LYS A 62 -2.30 15.48 -18.02
N LYS A 63 -2.31 16.07 -16.82
CA LYS A 63 -3.45 16.82 -16.27
C LYS A 63 -2.94 17.95 -15.37
N ASN A 64 -3.47 19.16 -15.51
CA ASN A 64 -3.10 20.34 -14.71
C ASN A 64 -1.57 20.57 -14.61
N ASN A 65 -0.88 20.46 -15.75
CA ASN A 65 0.60 20.50 -15.87
C ASN A 65 1.39 19.44 -15.09
N LYS A 66 0.72 18.46 -14.49
CA LYS A 66 1.35 17.27 -13.90
C LYS A 66 1.39 16.13 -14.90
N GLY A 67 2.55 15.51 -15.05
CA GLY A 67 2.75 14.37 -15.93
C GLY A 67 2.80 13.07 -15.15
N ILE A 68 2.11 12.05 -15.65
CA ILE A 68 2.19 10.69 -15.11
C ILE A 68 2.65 9.72 -16.20
N LEU A 69 3.48 8.77 -15.80
CA LEU A 69 3.93 7.69 -16.66
C LEU A 69 3.26 6.39 -16.23
N ILE A 70 2.50 5.73 -17.11
CA ILE A 70 1.87 4.43 -16.81
C ILE A 70 2.65 3.34 -17.54
N THR A 71 3.32 2.46 -16.80
CA THR A 71 4.17 1.40 -17.34
C THR A 71 3.81 0.02 -16.80
N GLY A 72 4.18 -1.03 -17.53
CA GLY A 72 3.81 -2.41 -17.24
C GLY A 72 4.03 -3.34 -18.43
N LYS A 73 4.05 -4.65 -18.18
CA LYS A 73 4.19 -5.67 -19.23
C LYS A 73 3.11 -5.51 -20.31
N SER A 74 3.36 -6.01 -21.51
CA SER A 74 2.30 -6.18 -22.52
C SER A 74 1.09 -6.90 -21.92
N GLY A 75 -0.13 -6.42 -22.21
CA GLY A 75 -1.36 -6.97 -21.63
C GLY A 75 -1.66 -6.56 -20.18
N SER A 76 -0.79 -5.82 -19.49
CA SER A 76 -1.02 -5.40 -18.10
C SER A 76 -2.24 -4.48 -17.92
N GLY A 77 -2.63 -3.72 -18.96
CA GLY A 77 -3.75 -2.78 -18.91
C GLY A 77 -3.37 -1.30 -19.04
N LYS A 78 -2.12 -0.98 -19.41
CA LYS A 78 -1.64 0.41 -19.60
C LYS A 78 -2.61 1.27 -20.41
N THR A 79 -2.95 0.79 -21.60
CA THR A 79 -3.82 1.51 -22.54
C THR A 79 -5.26 1.60 -22.01
N THR A 80 -5.76 0.55 -21.36
CA THR A 80 -7.09 0.56 -20.72
C THR A 80 -7.16 1.64 -19.63
N LEU A 81 -6.20 1.67 -18.71
CA LEU A 81 -6.17 2.68 -17.65
C LEU A 81 -5.96 4.09 -18.22
N ALA A 82 -5.11 4.24 -19.25
CA ALA A 82 -4.88 5.52 -19.91
C ALA A 82 -6.18 6.08 -20.53
N PHE A 83 -6.99 5.25 -21.19
CA PHE A 83 -8.27 5.67 -21.75
C PHE A 83 -9.31 6.02 -20.69
N GLU A 84 -9.39 5.27 -19.59
CA GLU A 84 -10.30 5.64 -18.50
C GLU A 84 -9.89 6.95 -17.82
N LEU A 85 -8.59 7.18 -17.64
CA LEU A 85 -8.10 8.47 -17.15
C LEU A 85 -8.34 9.60 -18.16
N GLN A 86 -8.29 9.32 -19.46
CA GLN A 86 -8.64 10.30 -20.49
C GLN A 86 -10.08 10.79 -20.35
N LYS A 87 -11.03 9.88 -20.07
CA LYS A 87 -12.43 10.24 -19.76
C LYS A 87 -12.54 11.12 -18.51
N GLN A 88 -11.58 11.05 -17.59
CA GLN A 88 -11.47 11.90 -16.40
C GLN A 88 -10.67 13.20 -16.65
N GLY A 89 -10.46 13.58 -17.91
CA GLY A 89 -9.81 14.84 -18.30
C GLY A 89 -8.28 14.79 -18.37
N TYR A 90 -7.66 13.60 -18.41
CA TYR A 90 -6.24 13.50 -18.75
C TYR A 90 -6.02 13.57 -20.26
N GLN A 91 -4.96 14.22 -20.70
CA GLN A 91 -4.51 14.20 -22.10
C GLN A 91 -3.44 13.11 -22.28
N ILE A 92 -3.63 12.20 -23.24
CA ILE A 92 -2.60 11.22 -23.61
C ILE A 92 -1.60 11.88 -24.57
N LEU A 93 -0.35 12.01 -24.14
CA LEU A 93 0.74 12.61 -24.95
C LEU A 93 1.53 11.57 -25.74
N ALA A 94 1.66 10.37 -25.16
CA ALA A 94 2.30 9.21 -25.76
C ALA A 94 1.59 7.94 -25.29
N ASN A 95 1.50 6.95 -26.17
CA ASN A 95 0.97 5.63 -25.85
C ASN A 95 1.87 4.62 -26.55
N ASP A 96 2.81 4.01 -25.81
CA ASP A 96 3.66 2.86 -26.14
C ASP A 96 5.12 3.10 -25.70
N PHE A 97 5.89 3.99 -26.33
CA PHE A 97 7.29 4.24 -25.94
C PHE A 97 7.52 5.69 -25.55
N VAL A 98 8.15 5.87 -24.39
CA VAL A 98 8.48 7.17 -23.82
C VAL A 98 9.95 7.18 -23.45
N VAL A 99 10.65 8.27 -23.72
CA VAL A 99 12.03 8.48 -23.26
C VAL A 99 12.02 9.44 -22.09
N LEU A 100 12.73 9.08 -21.02
CA LEU A 100 12.93 9.89 -19.82
C LEU A 100 14.37 10.41 -19.79
N TRP A 101 14.55 11.62 -19.25
CA TRP A 101 15.85 12.23 -18.96
C TRP A 101 15.74 13.18 -17.77
N LEU A 102 16.89 13.67 -17.29
CA LEU A 102 16.96 14.66 -16.23
C LEU A 102 17.40 16.02 -16.77
N GLU A 103 16.82 17.08 -16.22
CA GLU A 103 17.35 18.44 -16.30
C GLU A 103 17.42 18.99 -14.88
N GLY A 104 18.63 19.06 -14.33
CA GLY A 104 18.83 19.19 -12.89
C GLY A 104 18.20 18.01 -12.14
N GLU A 105 17.39 18.32 -11.12
CA GLU A 105 16.66 17.32 -10.32
C GLU A 105 15.30 16.92 -10.89
N ILE A 106 14.87 17.56 -11.99
CA ILE A 106 13.54 17.35 -12.56
C ILE A 106 13.63 16.28 -13.65
N ILE A 107 12.78 15.26 -13.53
CA ILE A 107 12.62 14.23 -14.54
C ILE A 107 11.60 14.66 -15.59
N TYR A 108 12.01 14.60 -16.85
CA TYR A 108 11.19 14.91 -18.01
C TYR A 108 10.98 13.67 -18.87
N ALA A 109 9.91 13.70 -19.67
CA ALA A 109 9.53 12.64 -20.59
C ALA A 109 9.01 13.18 -21.92
N GLY A 110 9.17 12.37 -22.97
CA GLY A 110 8.69 12.66 -24.32
C GLY A 110 8.37 11.40 -25.13
N ASP A 111 7.44 11.51 -26.08
CA ASP A 111 7.03 10.41 -26.98
C ASP A 111 8.17 9.99 -27.92
N LEU A 112 8.51 8.69 -27.93
CA LEU A 112 9.42 8.14 -28.93
C LEU A 112 8.64 7.73 -30.19
N ASN A 113 8.55 8.65 -31.13
CA ASN A 113 7.71 8.47 -32.32
C ASN A 113 8.36 9.05 -33.57
N LEU A 114 7.70 8.84 -34.71
CA LEU A 114 8.07 9.46 -35.96
C LEU A 114 8.09 10.99 -35.79
N TYR A 115 9.09 11.65 -36.38
CA TYR A 115 9.28 13.09 -36.29
C TYR A 115 8.01 13.87 -36.63
N LYS A 116 7.34 13.50 -37.73
CA LYS A 116 6.06 14.10 -38.16
C LYS A 116 4.97 14.07 -37.07
N ASN A 117 4.95 13.03 -36.23
CA ASN A 117 3.99 12.87 -35.13
C ASN A 117 4.38 13.64 -33.86
N ASN A 118 5.58 14.19 -33.81
CA ASN A 118 6.13 14.92 -32.66
C ASN A 118 6.24 16.43 -32.93
N ILE A 119 5.92 16.89 -34.13
CA ILE A 119 5.87 18.32 -34.46
C ILE A 119 4.92 19.03 -33.48
N GLY A 120 5.39 20.13 -32.86
CA GLY A 120 4.63 20.90 -31.88
C GLY A 120 4.52 20.29 -30.48
N LYS A 121 4.89 19.01 -30.27
CA LYS A 121 4.89 18.40 -28.93
C LYS A 121 6.05 18.96 -28.09
N LYS A 122 5.77 19.22 -26.82
CA LYS A 122 6.76 19.65 -25.81
C LYS A 122 7.11 18.50 -24.86
N LYS A 123 8.25 18.61 -24.17
CA LYS A 123 8.58 17.73 -23.04
C LYS A 123 7.57 17.89 -21.91
N MET A 124 7.41 16.85 -21.10
CA MET A 124 6.52 16.82 -19.95
C MET A 124 7.30 16.49 -18.68
N LYS A 125 7.12 17.26 -17.62
CA LYS A 125 7.62 16.91 -16.29
C LYS A 125 6.88 15.66 -15.79
N VAL A 126 7.59 14.69 -15.22
CA VAL A 126 6.98 13.49 -14.66
C VAL A 126 6.95 13.59 -13.13
N ASP A 127 5.74 13.62 -12.56
CA ASP A 127 5.56 13.70 -11.11
C ASP A 127 5.40 12.31 -10.47
N LYS A 128 4.88 11.32 -11.21
CA LYS A 128 4.76 9.93 -10.74
C LYS A 128 4.97 8.92 -11.87
N VAL A 129 5.57 7.78 -11.50
CA VAL A 129 5.64 6.59 -12.35
C VAL A 129 4.70 5.52 -11.79
N ILE A 130 3.60 5.24 -12.49
CA ILE A 130 2.60 4.24 -12.14
C ILE A 130 2.97 2.91 -12.79
N CYS A 131 3.37 1.94 -11.98
CA CYS A 131 3.68 0.58 -12.39
C CYS A 131 2.44 -0.32 -12.26
N LEU A 132 2.09 -1.06 -13.31
CA LEU A 132 0.95 -1.97 -13.29
C LEU A 132 1.39 -3.43 -13.08
N GLU A 133 1.06 -4.00 -11.93
CA GLU A 133 1.25 -5.43 -11.60
C GLU A 133 -0.08 -6.09 -11.25
N PRO A 134 -0.95 -6.37 -12.24
CA PRO A 134 -2.33 -6.79 -12.01
C PRO A 134 -2.48 -8.04 -11.14
N GLN A 135 -1.45 -8.89 -11.07
CA GLN A 135 -1.44 -10.16 -10.34
C GLN A 135 -0.96 -10.04 -8.88
N ASP A 136 -0.36 -8.93 -8.47
CA ASP A 136 0.01 -8.71 -7.08
C ASP A 136 -1.26 -8.41 -6.27
N LYS A 137 -1.51 -9.08 -5.15
CA LYS A 137 -2.78 -8.92 -4.42
C LYS A 137 -2.91 -7.58 -3.68
N ARG A 138 -1.83 -6.81 -3.57
CA ARG A 138 -1.82 -5.47 -2.97
C ARG A 138 -2.35 -4.43 -3.95
N ASP A 139 -3.16 -3.49 -3.46
CA ASP A 139 -3.74 -2.46 -4.32
C ASP A 139 -2.76 -1.35 -4.64
N ILE A 140 -2.11 -0.79 -3.61
CA ILE A 140 -1.16 0.31 -3.70
C ILE A 140 0.06 -0.02 -2.85
N PHE A 141 1.24 -0.02 -3.47
CA PHE A 141 2.52 -0.26 -2.81
C PHE A 141 3.69 0.28 -3.65
N SER A 142 4.91 0.19 -3.14
CA SER A 142 6.12 0.44 -3.93
C SER A 142 6.93 -0.85 -4.06
N PHE A 143 7.60 -1.01 -5.21
CA PHE A 143 8.62 -2.03 -5.37
C PHE A 143 9.84 -1.71 -4.53
N ASP A 144 10.48 -2.78 -4.11
CA ASP A 144 11.86 -2.72 -3.70
C ASP A 144 12.79 -2.56 -4.93
N TRP A 145 14.06 -2.19 -4.73
CA TRP A 145 14.98 -1.96 -5.87
C TRP A 145 15.14 -3.18 -6.80
N GLN A 146 15.13 -4.40 -6.24
CA GLN A 146 15.30 -5.61 -7.05
C GLN A 146 14.05 -5.91 -7.87
N GLU A 147 12.87 -5.70 -7.30
CA GLU A 147 11.58 -5.78 -7.96
C GLU A 147 11.44 -4.72 -9.04
N TRP A 148 11.85 -3.48 -8.76
CA TRP A 148 11.91 -2.37 -9.73
C TRP A 148 12.78 -2.73 -10.94
N CYS A 149 14.02 -3.19 -10.72
CA CYS A 149 14.89 -3.65 -11.81
C CYS A 149 14.22 -4.77 -12.63
N LYS A 150 13.72 -5.81 -11.96
CA LYS A 150 13.06 -6.95 -12.63
C LYS A 150 11.82 -6.51 -13.41
N PHE A 151 11.03 -5.62 -12.84
CA PHE A 151 9.82 -5.06 -13.45
C PHE A 151 10.18 -4.31 -14.72
N TYR A 152 11.12 -3.36 -14.64
CA TYR A 152 11.59 -2.58 -15.77
C TYR A 152 12.02 -3.47 -16.94
N TYR A 153 12.88 -4.47 -16.70
CA TYR A 153 13.30 -5.42 -17.73
C TYR A 153 12.13 -6.19 -18.37
N LYS A 154 11.11 -6.57 -17.59
CA LYS A 154 9.92 -7.27 -18.11
C LYS A 154 9.08 -6.37 -19.01
N THR A 155 9.05 -5.06 -18.78
CA THR A 155 8.25 -4.13 -19.60
C THR A 155 8.79 -3.97 -21.02
N LEU A 156 10.11 -4.18 -21.19
CA LEU A 156 10.86 -3.91 -22.42
C LEU A 156 11.23 -5.17 -23.24
N GLN A 157 10.67 -6.33 -22.93
CA GLN A 157 11.00 -7.56 -23.68
C GLN A 157 10.50 -7.53 -25.15
N PRO A 158 11.27 -8.10 -26.10
CA PRO A 158 12.59 -8.72 -25.94
C PRO A 158 13.73 -7.71 -26.20
N ILE A 159 14.23 -7.03 -25.16
CA ILE A 159 15.47 -6.24 -25.22
C ILE A 159 16.64 -7.04 -24.67
N ASN A 160 17.82 -6.86 -25.25
CA ASN A 160 19.06 -7.43 -24.73
C ASN A 160 19.40 -6.76 -23.38
N LYS A 161 19.41 -7.55 -22.30
CA LYS A 161 19.72 -7.07 -20.94
C LYS A 161 21.10 -6.39 -20.84
N LYS A 162 22.07 -6.79 -21.68
CA LYS A 162 23.41 -6.17 -21.70
C LYS A 162 23.39 -4.75 -22.28
N GLY A 163 22.39 -4.40 -23.10
CA GLY A 163 22.25 -3.06 -23.69
C GLY A 163 21.61 -2.02 -22.76
N LEU A 164 20.85 -2.45 -21.75
CA LEU A 164 20.18 -1.57 -20.80
C LEU A 164 21.10 -1.20 -19.64
N LYS A 165 21.70 0.00 -19.70
CA LYS A 165 22.59 0.57 -18.68
C LYS A 165 21.82 1.13 -17.45
N THR A 166 21.02 0.30 -16.79
CA THR A 166 20.01 0.75 -15.80
C THR A 166 20.55 1.00 -14.39
N ASN A 167 21.47 0.17 -13.87
CA ASN A 167 21.84 0.25 -12.45
C ASN A 167 22.62 1.52 -12.04
N ASN A 168 23.29 2.19 -12.99
CA ASN A 168 24.06 3.42 -12.73
C ASN A 168 23.40 4.70 -13.28
N SER A 169 22.22 4.60 -13.89
CA SER A 169 21.53 5.77 -14.43
C SER A 169 20.84 6.57 -13.32
N MET A 170 21.15 7.86 -13.23
CA MET A 170 20.48 8.76 -12.28
C MET A 170 18.99 8.94 -12.63
N VAL A 171 18.64 8.90 -13.93
CA VAL A 171 17.25 8.89 -14.41
C VAL A 171 16.49 7.68 -13.86
N PHE A 172 17.12 6.50 -13.87
CA PHE A 172 16.49 5.27 -13.37
C PHE A 172 16.25 5.31 -11.86
N LYS A 173 17.19 5.88 -11.10
CA LYS A 173 17.05 6.11 -9.66
C LYS A 173 15.95 7.12 -9.37
N LYS A 174 15.89 8.24 -10.11
CA LYS A 174 14.84 9.25 -9.92
C LYS A 174 13.46 8.70 -10.26
N ALA A 175 13.33 7.91 -11.32
CA ALA A 175 12.09 7.21 -11.66
C ALA A 175 11.67 6.23 -10.54
N TYR A 176 12.61 5.54 -9.91
CA TYR A 176 12.37 4.71 -8.72
C TYR A 176 11.97 5.55 -7.49
N GLU A 177 12.45 6.77 -7.30
CA GLU A 177 12.04 7.58 -6.15
C GLU A 177 10.56 8.00 -6.23
N ILE A 178 10.04 8.21 -7.45
CA ILE A 178 8.67 8.68 -7.69
C ILE A 178 7.71 7.58 -8.14
N HIS A 179 8.12 6.31 -8.07
CA HIS A 179 7.28 5.21 -8.51
C HIS A 179 6.27 4.76 -7.46
N VAL A 180 5.14 4.28 -7.95
CA VAL A 180 4.11 3.60 -7.18
C VAL A 180 3.53 2.48 -8.04
N VAL A 181 3.11 1.40 -7.39
CA VAL A 181 2.57 0.22 -8.03
C VAL A 181 1.08 0.15 -7.79
N LEU A 182 0.32 -0.03 -8.85
CA LEU A 182 -1.08 -0.45 -8.81
C LEU A 182 -1.12 -1.95 -9.09
N GLY A 183 -1.49 -2.72 -8.07
CA GLY A 183 -1.73 -4.15 -8.18
C GLY A 183 -3.21 -4.49 -8.16
N ASN A 184 -3.51 -5.77 -7.97
CA ASN A 184 -4.84 -6.31 -7.70
C ASN A 184 -5.91 -5.87 -8.70
N ARG A 185 -5.65 -6.11 -9.98
CA ARG A 185 -6.57 -5.71 -11.06
C ARG A 185 -7.73 -6.69 -11.17
N GLN A 186 -8.65 -6.60 -10.22
CA GLN A 186 -9.89 -7.38 -10.22
C GLN A 186 -10.88 -6.81 -11.24
N ASN A 187 -10.95 -5.48 -11.31
CA ASN A 187 -11.67 -4.74 -12.33
C ASN A 187 -11.03 -3.35 -12.51
N ILE A 188 -11.43 -2.62 -13.55
CA ILE A 188 -10.86 -1.30 -13.85
C ILE A 188 -11.26 -0.23 -12.82
N LEU A 189 -12.47 -0.33 -12.26
CA LEU A 189 -12.95 0.60 -11.22
C LEU A 189 -12.07 0.55 -9.98
N ARG A 190 -11.60 -0.62 -9.57
CA ARG A 190 -10.68 -0.77 -8.44
C ARG A 190 -9.38 0.02 -8.65
N TRP A 191 -8.81 -0.02 -9.85
CA TRP A 191 -7.65 0.79 -10.21
C TRP A 191 -7.93 2.27 -10.25
N LEU A 192 -9.10 2.69 -10.74
CA LEU A 192 -9.49 4.10 -10.71
C LEU A 192 -9.66 4.59 -9.27
N THR A 193 -10.27 3.79 -8.39
CA THR A 193 -10.38 4.09 -6.95
C THR A 193 -9.00 4.19 -6.30
N ALA A 194 -8.11 3.24 -6.56
CA ALA A 194 -6.74 3.25 -6.04
C ALA A 194 -5.96 4.48 -6.54
N TYR A 195 -6.05 4.78 -7.84
CA TYR A 195 -5.39 5.93 -8.43
C TYR A 195 -5.94 7.26 -7.91
N SER A 196 -7.27 7.38 -7.79
CA SER A 196 -7.92 8.56 -7.20
C SER A 196 -7.42 8.79 -5.77
N ARG A 197 -7.27 7.72 -4.98
CA ARG A 197 -6.71 7.80 -3.62
C ARG A 197 -5.26 8.27 -3.60
N LEU A 198 -4.45 7.88 -4.58
CA LEU A 198 -3.06 8.36 -4.71
C LEU A 198 -2.96 9.84 -5.07
N CYS A 199 -4.03 10.40 -5.65
CA CYS A 199 -4.10 11.80 -6.06
C CYS A 199 -4.73 12.69 -4.99
N SER A 200 -5.57 12.14 -4.12
CA SER A 200 -6.18 12.88 -3.02
C SER A 200 -5.19 13.15 -1.89
N THR A 201 -5.10 14.39 -1.44
CA THR A 201 -4.47 14.73 -0.15
C THR A 201 -5.51 14.52 0.95
N ASN A 202 -5.42 13.40 1.66
CA ASN A 202 -6.25 13.20 2.85
C ASN A 202 -5.67 14.02 4.01
N ASN A 203 -6.31 15.15 4.31
CA ASN A 203 -6.04 15.89 5.55
C ASN A 203 -6.69 15.14 6.71
N ILE A 204 -5.93 14.27 7.35
CA ILE A 204 -6.38 13.51 8.51
C ILE A 204 -6.56 14.48 9.68
N SER A 205 -7.79 14.65 10.15
CA SER A 205 -8.13 15.54 11.27
C SER A 205 -9.14 14.97 12.25
N SER A 206 -9.75 13.83 11.91
CA SER A 206 -10.73 13.17 12.76
C SER A 206 -10.36 11.72 13.08
N LEU A 207 -10.56 11.33 14.34
CA LEU A 207 -10.28 9.99 14.86
C LEU A 207 -11.56 9.34 15.37
N GLY A 208 -11.86 8.13 14.90
CA GLY A 208 -12.91 7.27 15.43
C GLY A 208 -12.35 6.17 16.32
N ILE A 209 -12.98 5.94 17.47
CA ILE A 209 -12.62 4.84 18.39
C ILE A 209 -13.77 3.86 18.48
N LEU A 210 -13.57 2.65 17.96
CA LEU A 210 -14.50 1.53 18.09
C LEU A 210 -14.06 0.61 19.21
N GLY A 211 -14.85 0.55 20.28
CA GLY A 211 -14.53 -0.21 21.49
C GLY A 211 -13.86 0.67 22.54
N PHE A 212 -14.66 1.51 23.19
CA PHE A 212 -14.22 2.43 24.25
C PHE A 212 -13.98 1.72 25.60
N GLY A 213 -13.06 0.76 25.61
CA GLY A 213 -12.58 0.11 26.84
C GLY A 213 -11.30 0.78 27.37
N THR A 214 -10.49 0.02 28.11
CA THR A 214 -9.22 0.52 28.67
C THR A 214 -8.26 1.08 27.61
N ILE A 215 -8.13 0.42 26.46
CA ILE A 215 -7.24 0.90 25.38
C ILE A 215 -7.81 2.14 24.70
N GLY A 216 -9.10 2.15 24.37
CA GLY A 216 -9.76 3.28 23.71
C GLY A 216 -9.73 4.56 24.54
N SER A 217 -10.11 4.48 25.81
CA SER A 217 -10.05 5.62 26.76
C SER A 217 -8.63 6.14 26.95
N SER A 218 -7.67 5.25 27.21
CA SER A 218 -6.26 5.63 27.39
C SER A 218 -5.66 6.24 26.12
N LEU A 219 -6.08 5.75 24.94
CA LEU A 219 -5.67 6.34 23.67
C LEU A 219 -6.19 7.76 23.53
N VAL A 220 -7.47 8.01 23.81
CA VAL A 220 -8.02 9.37 23.79
C VAL A 220 -7.22 10.30 24.69
N ALA A 221 -6.95 9.91 25.93
CA ALA A 221 -6.12 10.69 26.84
C ALA A 221 -4.74 11.02 26.24
N SER A 222 -4.11 10.06 25.55
CA SER A 222 -2.78 10.25 24.94
C SER A 222 -2.76 11.12 23.67
N VAL A 223 -3.90 11.30 23.00
CA VAL A 223 -3.99 12.08 21.75
C VAL A 223 -4.78 13.38 21.89
N LEU A 224 -5.38 13.63 23.05
CA LEU A 224 -6.29 14.76 23.23
C LEU A 224 -5.61 16.11 23.04
N GLU A 225 -4.33 16.23 23.39
CA GLU A 225 -3.53 17.46 23.22
C GLU A 225 -2.99 17.63 21.79
N LYS A 226 -3.16 16.63 20.91
CA LYS A 226 -2.60 16.68 19.57
C LYS A 226 -3.35 17.72 18.72
N THR A 227 -2.60 18.64 18.13
CA THR A 227 -3.13 19.77 17.35
C THR A 227 -3.80 19.35 16.04
N TRP A 228 -3.43 18.21 15.47
CA TRP A 228 -4.06 17.66 14.27
C TRP A 228 -5.49 17.16 14.54
N LEU A 229 -5.79 16.78 15.79
CA LEU A 229 -7.09 16.22 16.16
C LEU A 229 -8.11 17.35 16.32
N LYS A 230 -9.03 17.44 15.36
CA LYS A 230 -10.14 18.40 15.34
C LYS A 230 -11.48 17.75 15.70
N GLY A 231 -11.63 16.47 15.36
CA GLY A 231 -12.84 15.69 15.64
C GLY A 231 -12.51 14.35 16.28
N LEU A 232 -13.28 13.96 17.29
CA LEU A 232 -13.24 12.64 17.91
C LEU A 232 -14.62 12.02 17.80
N SER A 233 -14.71 10.79 17.29
CA SER A 233 -15.93 10.00 17.38
C SER A 233 -15.69 8.74 18.20
N ILE A 234 -16.65 8.38 19.06
CA ILE A 234 -16.53 7.24 19.98
C ILE A 234 -17.76 6.34 19.86
N TYR A 235 -17.52 5.03 19.82
CA TYR A 235 -18.56 4.00 19.79
C TYR A 235 -18.22 2.85 20.73
N SER A 236 -19.22 2.39 21.47
CA SER A 236 -19.18 1.23 22.37
C SER A 236 -20.59 0.69 22.54
N THR A 237 -20.72 -0.58 22.92
CA THR A 237 -22.02 -1.19 23.23
C THR A 237 -22.71 -0.53 24.44
N LYS A 238 -21.93 0.13 25.29
CA LYS A 238 -22.42 0.84 26.48
C LYS A 238 -22.66 2.32 26.22
N LEU A 239 -23.59 2.65 25.32
CA LEU A 239 -23.83 4.03 24.86
C LEU A 239 -24.12 5.03 25.99
N LYS A 240 -24.82 4.62 27.06
CA LYS A 240 -25.12 5.50 28.20
C LYS A 240 -23.86 6.00 28.91
N GLU A 241 -22.86 5.14 29.09
CA GLU A 241 -21.58 5.50 29.72
C GLU A 241 -20.79 6.53 28.87
N LEU A 242 -20.98 6.52 27.54
CA LEU A 242 -20.28 7.44 26.66
C LEU A 242 -20.69 8.91 26.84
N LYS A 243 -21.87 9.18 27.40
CA LYS A 243 -22.30 10.56 27.72
C LYS A 243 -21.38 11.19 28.77
N GLY A 244 -21.09 10.45 29.85
CA GLY A 244 -20.17 10.91 30.89
C GLY A 244 -18.73 11.04 30.36
N VAL A 245 -18.28 10.07 29.56
CA VAL A 245 -16.98 10.13 28.88
C VAL A 245 -16.85 11.38 28.01
N LYS A 246 -17.89 11.72 27.24
CA LYS A 246 -17.89 12.92 26.41
C LYS A 246 -17.70 14.18 27.27
N MET A 247 -18.47 14.32 28.34
CA MET A 247 -18.37 15.46 29.26
C MET A 247 -16.97 15.56 29.88
N ASP A 248 -16.38 14.44 30.26
CA ASP A 248 -15.02 14.38 30.81
C ASP A 248 -13.97 14.84 29.79
N ILE A 249 -14.03 14.36 28.55
CA ILE A 249 -13.14 14.80 27.48
C ILE A 249 -13.34 16.29 27.14
N GLU A 250 -14.58 16.79 27.14
CA GLU A 250 -14.89 18.21 26.94
C GLU A 250 -14.30 19.07 28.07
N SER A 251 -14.31 18.59 29.31
CA SER A 251 -13.66 19.28 30.43
C SER A 251 -12.14 19.39 30.25
N ALA A 252 -11.51 18.37 29.67
CA ALA A 252 -10.08 18.35 29.39
C ALA A 252 -9.70 19.15 28.12
N ARG A 253 -10.60 19.26 27.13
CA ARG A 253 -10.40 20.06 25.91
C ARG A 253 -11.73 20.66 25.43
N PRO A 254 -12.12 21.85 25.92
CA PRO A 254 -13.45 22.43 25.69
C PRO A 254 -13.88 22.64 24.22
N ASN A 255 -12.91 22.80 23.30
CA ASN A 255 -13.18 23.16 21.90
C ASN A 255 -13.05 21.99 20.90
N ILE A 256 -12.88 20.75 21.37
CA ILE A 256 -12.80 19.59 20.46
C ILE A 256 -14.20 19.14 20.04
N SER A 257 -14.40 18.84 18.75
CA SER A 257 -15.69 18.29 18.29
C SER A 257 -15.78 16.82 18.67
N ILE A 258 -16.69 16.45 19.59
CA ILE A 258 -16.91 15.07 20.01
C ILE A 258 -18.27 14.56 19.57
N LYS A 259 -18.28 13.43 18.86
CA LYS A 259 -19.49 12.72 18.44
C LYS A 259 -19.57 11.35 19.11
N ILE A 260 -20.65 11.11 19.86
CA ILE A 260 -21.02 9.76 20.27
C ILE A 260 -21.76 9.14 19.08
N ALA A 261 -21.15 8.14 18.46
CA ALA A 261 -21.79 7.40 17.37
C ALA A 261 -22.84 6.44 17.95
N ASN A 262 -24.02 6.37 17.35
CA ASN A 262 -25.06 5.42 17.77
C ASN A 262 -24.87 4.07 17.08
N THR A 263 -24.29 4.08 15.88
CA THR A 263 -23.97 2.90 15.09
C THR A 263 -22.51 2.93 14.62
N SER A 264 -21.99 1.79 14.16
CA SER A 264 -20.70 1.74 13.48
C SER A 264 -20.68 2.58 12.20
N LYS A 265 -21.78 2.67 11.45
CA LYS A 265 -21.91 3.55 10.27
C LYS A 265 -21.68 5.02 10.61
N ASP A 266 -22.27 5.49 11.72
CA ASP A 266 -22.08 6.87 12.19
C ASP A 266 -20.60 7.12 12.50
N LEU A 267 -19.99 6.21 13.26
CA LEU A 267 -18.56 6.30 13.62
C LEU A 267 -17.68 6.43 12.38
N PHE A 268 -17.89 5.56 11.38
CA PHE A 268 -17.10 5.57 10.16
C PHE A 268 -17.35 6.82 9.31
N SER A 269 -18.58 7.34 9.28
CA SER A 269 -18.93 8.54 8.52
C SER A 269 -18.32 9.83 9.08
N TYR A 270 -17.92 9.82 10.35
CA TYR A 270 -17.34 10.98 11.04
C TYR A 270 -15.81 10.99 11.09
N SER A 271 -15.14 9.98 10.53
CA SER A 271 -13.74 9.69 10.86
C SER A 271 -12.84 9.51 9.64
N ASP A 272 -11.65 10.11 9.68
CA ASP A 272 -10.58 9.90 8.69
C ASP A 272 -9.74 8.67 9.01
N ILE A 273 -9.52 8.41 10.30
CA ILE A 273 -8.91 7.17 10.82
C ILE A 273 -9.82 6.58 11.86
N VAL A 274 -10.00 5.26 11.85
CA VAL A 274 -10.75 4.53 12.88
C VAL A 274 -9.87 3.47 13.52
N VAL A 275 -9.77 3.49 14.84
CA VAL A 275 -9.09 2.48 15.66
C VAL A 275 -10.12 1.49 16.19
N ILE A 276 -9.94 0.22 15.84
CA ILE A 276 -10.79 -0.90 16.25
C ILE A 276 -10.09 -1.64 17.39
N SER A 277 -10.58 -1.43 18.62
CA SER A 277 -10.02 -1.96 19.86
C SER A 277 -11.06 -2.65 20.76
N PHE A 278 -12.08 -3.27 20.17
CA PHE A 278 -13.08 -4.03 20.91
C PHE A 278 -12.52 -5.36 21.45
N ASN A 279 -13.26 -5.96 22.39
CA ASN A 279 -13.03 -7.32 22.85
C ASN A 279 -14.40 -7.93 23.20
N VAL A 280 -14.70 -9.12 22.66
CA VAL A 280 -15.94 -9.84 23.00
C VAL A 280 -15.61 -10.83 24.12
N ASN A 281 -16.47 -10.87 25.14
CA ASN A 281 -16.41 -11.93 26.15
C ASN A 281 -17.05 -13.18 25.54
N ASN A 282 -16.37 -14.33 25.62
CA ASN A 282 -16.88 -15.57 25.03
C ASN A 282 -18.31 -15.85 25.56
N PRO A 283 -19.35 -15.90 24.71
CA PRO A 283 -20.66 -16.33 25.16
C PRO A 283 -20.54 -17.78 25.65
N GLN A 284 -21.01 -18.03 26.87
CA GLN A 284 -20.92 -19.34 27.53
C GLN A 284 -21.59 -20.45 26.71
N ASN A 285 -22.52 -20.08 25.82
CA ASN A 285 -23.41 -20.99 25.10
C ASN A 285 -22.95 -21.45 23.70
N ILE A 286 -21.73 -21.12 23.24
CA ILE A 286 -21.15 -21.79 22.06
C ILE A 286 -20.62 -23.15 22.51
N ILE A 287 -21.54 -24.10 22.65
CA ILE A 287 -21.25 -25.52 22.81
C ILE A 287 -20.80 -26.01 21.43
N THR A 288 -19.56 -26.50 21.32
CA THR A 288 -19.11 -27.67 20.52
C THR A 288 -17.63 -27.57 20.06
N LYS A 289 -16.91 -28.69 20.23
CA LYS A 289 -15.71 -29.20 19.50
C LYS A 289 -14.43 -28.36 19.38
N TYR A 290 -14.40 -27.05 19.67
CA TYR A 290 -13.24 -26.19 19.45
C TYR A 290 -12.71 -25.53 20.73
N GLY A 291 -11.37 -25.47 20.87
CA GLY A 291 -10.71 -24.82 22.00
C GLY A 291 -11.01 -23.32 22.13
N GLU A 292 -10.84 -22.78 23.33
CA GLU A 292 -11.26 -21.41 23.73
C GLU A 292 -10.76 -20.30 22.80
N ARG A 293 -9.51 -20.40 22.32
CA ARG A 293 -8.91 -19.44 21.38
C ARG A 293 -9.68 -19.34 20.05
N MET A 294 -10.16 -20.47 19.54
CA MET A 294 -10.93 -20.49 18.29
C MET A 294 -12.33 -19.91 18.48
N ARG A 295 -13.01 -20.22 19.59
CA ARG A 295 -14.32 -19.61 19.93
C ARG A 295 -14.24 -18.08 19.97
N LYS A 296 -13.21 -17.55 20.63
CA LYS A 296 -12.98 -16.11 20.70
C LYS A 296 -12.74 -15.48 19.33
N LEU A 297 -11.95 -16.15 18.48
CA LEU A 297 -11.72 -15.71 17.10
C LEU A 297 -13.02 -15.65 16.31
N TYR A 298 -13.89 -16.67 16.36
CA TYR A 298 -15.19 -16.62 15.68
C TYR A 298 -16.07 -15.47 16.16
N SER A 299 -16.15 -15.25 17.48
CA SER A 299 -16.93 -14.13 18.04
C SER A 299 -16.39 -12.78 17.56
N HIS A 300 -15.07 -12.63 17.42
CA HIS A 300 -14.48 -11.43 16.85
C HIS A 300 -14.73 -11.29 15.34
N LEU A 301 -14.76 -12.40 14.60
CA LEU A 301 -15.03 -12.39 13.16
C LEU A 301 -16.47 -11.97 12.84
N GLU A 302 -17.44 -12.36 13.67
CA GLU A 302 -18.83 -11.93 13.54
C GLU A 302 -18.96 -10.40 13.68
N VAL A 303 -18.29 -9.82 14.68
CA VAL A 303 -18.23 -8.35 14.81
C VAL A 303 -17.55 -7.74 13.59
N ILE A 304 -16.40 -8.26 13.15
CA ILE A 304 -15.71 -7.77 11.96
C ILE A 304 -16.57 -7.89 10.69
N TRP A 305 -17.40 -8.93 10.55
CA TRP A 305 -18.33 -9.08 9.44
C TRP A 305 -19.34 -7.94 9.39
N ASN A 306 -20.00 -7.64 10.51
CA ASN A 306 -20.98 -6.56 10.61
C ASN A 306 -20.34 -5.19 10.33
N LEU A 307 -19.16 -4.92 10.93
CA LEU A 307 -18.40 -3.71 10.65
C LEU A 307 -18.02 -3.60 9.16
N SER A 308 -17.72 -4.73 8.52
CA SER A 308 -17.37 -4.76 7.09
C SER A 308 -18.55 -4.41 6.19
N ARG A 309 -19.77 -4.85 6.54
CA ARG A 309 -20.99 -4.44 5.84
C ARG A 309 -21.18 -2.93 5.93
N ASP A 310 -21.06 -2.37 7.13
CA ASP A 310 -21.20 -0.94 7.38
C ASP A 310 -20.16 -0.11 6.63
N LEU A 311 -18.89 -0.50 6.66
CA LEU A 311 -17.81 0.15 5.91
C LEU A 311 -18.06 0.14 4.40
N ARG A 312 -18.62 -0.95 3.88
CA ARG A 312 -18.96 -1.09 2.46
C ARG A 312 -20.13 -0.18 2.10
N LEU A 313 -21.21 -0.18 2.90
CA LEU A 313 -22.40 0.64 2.69
C LEU A 313 -22.07 2.13 2.61
N ILE A 314 -21.20 2.63 3.50
CA ILE A 314 -20.81 4.05 3.52
C ILE A 314 -19.67 4.39 2.54
N ASN A 315 -19.15 3.41 1.80
CA ASN A 315 -18.01 3.57 0.88
C ASN A 315 -16.79 4.25 1.55
N PHE A 316 -16.41 3.76 2.74
CA PHE A 316 -15.44 4.40 3.63
C PHE A 316 -14.12 4.76 2.93
N LYS A 317 -13.71 6.03 3.05
CA LYS A 317 -12.49 6.57 2.42
C LYS A 317 -11.32 6.74 3.39
N GLY A 318 -11.52 6.52 4.69
CA GLY A 318 -10.49 6.67 5.69
C GLY A 318 -9.51 5.48 5.77
N ILE A 319 -8.84 5.38 6.91
CA ILE A 319 -7.91 4.31 7.29
C ILE A 319 -8.44 3.59 8.52
N ILE A 320 -8.30 2.27 8.55
CA ILE A 320 -8.64 1.39 9.66
C ILE A 320 -7.38 0.86 10.31
N PHE A 321 -7.25 1.08 11.61
CA PHE A 321 -6.26 0.44 12.47
C PHE A 321 -6.94 -0.64 13.30
N ILE A 322 -6.59 -1.90 13.04
CA ILE A 322 -7.03 -3.02 13.86
C ILE A 322 -6.04 -3.21 15.00
N VAL A 323 -6.54 -3.16 16.24
CA VAL A 323 -5.77 -3.43 17.46
C VAL A 323 -6.26 -4.71 18.15
N THR A 324 -7.53 -5.04 17.95
CA THR A 324 -8.14 -6.27 18.50
C THR A 324 -7.38 -7.51 18.03
N ASN A 325 -7.08 -8.41 18.98
CA ASN A 325 -6.37 -9.64 18.69
C ASN A 325 -7.33 -10.79 18.29
N PRO A 326 -6.90 -11.73 17.42
CA PRO A 326 -5.59 -11.77 16.73
C PRO A 326 -5.52 -10.79 15.55
N VAL A 327 -4.63 -9.81 15.67
CA VAL A 327 -4.64 -8.60 14.84
C VAL A 327 -4.45 -8.85 13.34
N ASP A 328 -3.53 -9.75 12.97
CA ASP A 328 -3.21 -10.02 11.57
C ASP A 328 -4.37 -10.75 10.85
N ILE A 329 -5.02 -11.70 11.53
CA ILE A 329 -6.18 -12.43 10.99
C ILE A 329 -7.40 -11.51 10.89
N LEU A 330 -7.66 -10.67 11.89
CA LEU A 330 -8.80 -9.74 11.84
C LEU A 330 -8.59 -8.61 10.81
N SER A 331 -7.34 -8.18 10.58
CA SER A 331 -6.98 -7.27 9.48
C SER A 331 -7.22 -7.91 8.12
N THR A 332 -6.86 -9.19 7.97
CA THR A 332 -7.20 -9.98 6.79
C THR A 332 -8.72 -10.05 6.62
N ALA A 333 -9.45 -10.32 7.71
CA ALA A 333 -10.89 -10.50 7.67
C ALA A 333 -11.63 -9.26 7.21
N ILE A 334 -11.36 -8.10 7.81
CA ILE A 334 -12.05 -6.87 7.45
C ILE A 334 -11.77 -6.46 5.99
N TYR A 335 -10.55 -6.68 5.50
CA TYR A 335 -10.21 -6.42 4.11
C TYR A 335 -11.02 -7.31 3.15
N TYR A 336 -11.02 -8.63 3.36
CA TYR A 336 -11.74 -9.52 2.45
C TYR A 336 -13.24 -9.39 2.58
N PHE A 337 -13.77 -9.30 3.81
CA PHE A 337 -15.20 -9.15 4.03
C PHE A 337 -15.73 -7.89 3.35
N THR A 338 -15.11 -6.73 3.51
CA THR A 338 -15.58 -5.51 2.83
C THR A 338 -15.64 -5.65 1.30
N ASN A 339 -14.88 -6.56 0.71
CA ASN A 339 -14.84 -6.83 -0.73
C ASN A 339 -15.78 -7.96 -1.20
N LEU A 340 -16.62 -8.48 -0.31
CA LEU A 340 -17.74 -9.37 -0.64
C LEU A 340 -19.02 -8.56 -0.83
N ASP A 341 -19.82 -8.92 -1.84
CA ASP A 341 -21.19 -8.43 -2.02
C ASP A 341 -22.18 -9.13 -1.07
N GLU A 342 -23.47 -8.84 -1.23
CA GLU A 342 -24.55 -9.41 -0.42
C GLU A 342 -24.76 -10.91 -0.65
N GLU A 343 -24.30 -11.44 -1.79
CA GLU A 343 -24.33 -12.88 -2.10
C GLU A 343 -23.08 -13.61 -1.60
N GLY A 344 -22.16 -12.91 -0.93
CA GLY A 344 -20.89 -13.47 -0.48
C GLY A 344 -19.90 -13.75 -1.61
N LYS A 345 -20.01 -13.06 -2.75
CA LYS A 345 -19.06 -13.12 -3.88
C LYS A 345 -18.15 -11.90 -3.87
N TYR A 346 -16.90 -12.08 -4.32
CA TYR A 346 -15.94 -10.98 -4.37
C TYR A 346 -16.23 -10.03 -5.56
N ASP A 347 -16.74 -8.84 -5.26
CA ASP A 347 -16.94 -7.76 -6.24
C ASP A 347 -15.80 -6.72 -6.22
N TRP A 348 -14.99 -6.77 -5.18
CA TRP A 348 -13.84 -5.89 -4.94
C TRP A 348 -14.17 -4.40 -4.91
N ARG A 349 -15.38 -4.04 -4.45
CA ARG A 349 -15.85 -2.66 -4.27
C ARG A 349 -15.68 -2.12 -2.85
N GLY A 350 -15.11 -2.91 -1.95
CA GLY A 350 -14.83 -2.56 -0.57
C GLY A 350 -13.53 -1.78 -0.36
N LEU A 351 -12.91 -1.99 0.81
CA LEU A 351 -11.66 -1.34 1.16
C LEU A 351 -10.51 -1.77 0.24
N LEU A 352 -9.61 -0.84 -0.03
CA LEU A 352 -8.28 -1.12 -0.56
C LEU A 352 -7.36 -1.62 0.54
N SER A 353 -6.34 -2.39 0.16
CA SER A 353 -5.40 -3.00 1.08
C SER A 353 -4.58 -1.98 1.88
N ASN A 354 -4.37 -0.78 1.33
CA ASN A 354 -3.70 0.34 2.01
C ASN A 354 -4.66 1.23 2.82
N GLN A 355 -5.90 0.78 3.05
CA GLN A 355 -6.82 1.37 4.02
C GLN A 355 -6.88 0.57 5.32
N VAL A 356 -6.30 -0.61 5.39
CA VAL A 356 -6.36 -1.48 6.58
C VAL A 356 -4.94 -1.69 7.07
N PHE A 357 -4.71 -1.59 8.37
CA PHE A 357 -3.43 -1.91 9.00
C PHE A 357 -3.64 -2.55 10.36
N GLY A 358 -2.90 -3.62 10.63
CA GLY A 358 -2.87 -4.24 11.95
C GLY A 358 -1.79 -3.60 12.82
N VAL A 359 -2.15 -3.29 14.06
CA VAL A 359 -1.31 -2.57 15.03
C VAL A 359 -0.87 -3.53 16.14
N GLY A 360 0.43 -3.81 16.20
CA GLY A 360 1.00 -4.70 17.22
C GLY A 360 2.51 -4.92 17.07
N LEU A 361 3.02 -4.94 15.83
CA LEU A 361 4.43 -5.22 15.60
C LEU A 361 5.38 -4.16 16.17
N GLY A 362 5.03 -2.86 16.11
CA GLY A 362 5.86 -1.82 16.73
C GLY A 362 5.89 -1.88 18.26
N LEU A 363 4.84 -2.42 18.90
CA LEU A 363 4.87 -2.75 20.32
C LEU A 363 5.89 -3.86 20.61
N ASP A 364 5.89 -4.92 19.82
CA ASP A 364 6.87 -6.00 19.97
C ASP A 364 8.31 -5.51 19.74
N TYR A 365 8.49 -4.58 18.80
CA TYR A 365 9.76 -3.90 18.60
C TYR A 365 10.19 -3.10 19.83
N LYS A 366 9.30 -2.29 20.41
CA LYS A 366 9.61 -1.51 21.62
C LYS A 366 9.99 -2.41 22.79
N ARG A 367 9.29 -3.53 22.97
CA ARG A 367 9.62 -4.56 23.97
C ARG A 367 10.99 -5.18 23.73
N LEU A 368 11.32 -5.48 22.48
CA LEU A 368 12.67 -5.92 22.10
C LEU A 368 13.70 -4.86 22.51
N LYS A 369 13.42 -3.57 22.28
CA LYS A 369 14.33 -2.47 22.68
C LYS A 369 14.45 -2.26 24.18
N THR A 370 13.43 -2.58 24.96
CA THR A 370 13.56 -2.65 26.43
C THR A 370 14.51 -3.75 26.88
N LEU A 371 14.59 -4.86 26.13
CA LEU A 371 15.42 -6.02 26.48
C LEU A 371 16.84 -5.94 25.89
N THR A 372 17.05 -5.20 24.81
CA THR A 372 18.37 -5.03 24.18
C THR A 372 18.44 -3.80 23.28
N GLN A 373 19.56 -3.07 23.35
CA GLN A 373 19.84 -1.93 22.48
C GLN A 373 20.52 -2.31 21.16
N LYS A 374 20.75 -3.61 20.90
CA LYS A 374 21.34 -4.07 19.63
C LYS A 374 20.46 -3.70 18.44
N ASN A 375 21.05 -3.59 17.25
CA ASN A 375 20.35 -3.29 16.00
C ASN A 375 19.56 -4.50 15.46
N TYR A 376 18.63 -4.98 16.28
CA TYR A 376 17.68 -6.03 15.97
C TYR A 376 16.31 -5.45 15.67
N GLU A 377 15.52 -6.25 14.96
CA GLU A 377 14.22 -5.94 14.42
C GLU A 377 13.25 -7.11 14.67
N VAL A 378 11.96 -6.84 14.45
CA VAL A 378 10.89 -7.85 14.47
C VAL A 378 10.09 -7.82 13.17
N VAL A 379 9.68 -9.00 12.71
CA VAL A 379 8.73 -9.20 11.60
C VAL A 379 7.86 -10.42 11.89
N GLY A 380 6.79 -10.61 11.13
CA GLY A 380 5.89 -11.77 11.27
C GLY A 380 4.62 -11.42 12.05
N GLU A 381 4.01 -12.43 12.65
CA GLU A 381 2.76 -12.29 13.40
C GLU A 381 3.00 -11.58 14.72
N HIS A 382 2.07 -10.71 15.12
CA HIS A 382 2.03 -10.22 16.49
C HIS A 382 1.62 -11.37 17.43
N GLY A 383 2.59 -11.89 18.20
CA GLY A 383 2.37 -12.99 19.14
C GLY A 383 3.25 -14.20 18.84
N GLU A 384 2.64 -15.36 18.60
CA GLU A 384 3.34 -16.65 18.60
C GLU A 384 4.35 -16.82 17.47
N ASN A 385 4.00 -16.43 16.25
CA ASN A 385 4.90 -16.56 15.09
C ASN A 385 5.74 -15.28 14.85
N LEU A 386 6.04 -14.53 15.90
CA LEU A 386 6.97 -13.40 15.85
C LEU A 386 8.38 -13.89 15.50
N ILE A 387 9.07 -13.16 14.61
CA ILE A 387 10.43 -13.47 14.18
C ILE A 387 11.37 -12.34 14.59
N LEU A 388 12.42 -12.67 15.35
CA LEU A 388 13.55 -11.76 15.54
C LEU A 388 14.41 -11.73 14.27
N ALA A 389 14.84 -10.52 13.92
CA ALA A 389 15.72 -10.29 12.79
C ALA A 389 16.90 -9.39 13.16
N VAL A 390 17.97 -9.49 12.39
CA VAL A 390 19.12 -8.57 12.42
C VAL A 390 19.25 -7.91 11.05
N VAL A 391 19.53 -6.62 11.06
CA VAL A 391 19.78 -5.83 9.85
C VAL A 391 21.23 -6.06 9.39
N LYS A 392 21.42 -6.43 8.12
CA LYS A 392 22.73 -6.54 7.46
C LYS A 392 22.67 -5.82 6.11
N GLY A 393 23.24 -4.61 6.05
CA GLY A 393 23.06 -3.71 4.92
C GLY A 393 21.57 -3.37 4.74
N ASN A 394 21.02 -3.66 3.56
CA ASN A 394 19.59 -3.48 3.29
C ASN A 394 18.74 -4.74 3.57
N LYS A 395 19.33 -5.85 4.04
CA LYS A 395 18.62 -7.11 4.26
C LYS A 395 18.35 -7.41 5.74
N LEU A 396 17.21 -8.02 6.02
CA LEU A 396 16.93 -8.72 7.27
C LEU A 396 17.34 -10.18 7.15
N HIS A 397 18.02 -10.63 8.19
CA HIS A 397 18.34 -12.02 8.43
C HIS A 397 17.65 -12.47 9.71
N GLU A 398 17.11 -13.68 9.72
CA GLU A 398 16.60 -14.28 10.95
C GLU A 398 17.70 -14.28 12.03
N LEU A 399 17.34 -13.79 13.22
CA LEU A 399 18.15 -13.89 14.43
C LEU A 399 17.62 -15.07 15.25
N LYS A 400 18.41 -16.13 15.35
CA LYS A 400 18.12 -17.26 16.24
C LYS A 400 18.48 -16.90 17.69
N ASN A 401 17.50 -16.45 18.46
CA ASN A 401 17.64 -16.20 19.89
C ASN A 401 16.32 -16.48 20.60
N ASP A 402 16.05 -17.76 20.86
CA ASP A 402 14.77 -18.22 21.41
C ASP A 402 14.52 -17.69 22.83
N LYS A 403 15.58 -17.50 23.63
CA LYS A 403 15.47 -16.91 24.97
C LYS A 403 14.97 -15.46 24.88
N LEU A 404 15.56 -14.66 24.01
CA LEU A 404 15.12 -13.27 23.79
C LEU A 404 13.71 -13.21 23.18
N LEU A 405 13.42 -14.05 22.19
CA LEU A 405 12.11 -14.12 21.56
C LEU A 405 11.02 -14.45 22.59
N LYS A 406 11.24 -15.46 23.44
CA LYS A 406 10.32 -15.81 24.52
C LYS A 406 10.10 -14.65 25.49
N LYS A 407 11.14 -13.89 25.84
CA LYS A 407 11.00 -12.68 26.68
C LYS A 407 10.15 -11.60 26.01
N VAL A 408 10.31 -11.37 24.70
CA VAL A 408 9.51 -10.40 23.95
C VAL A 408 8.04 -10.82 23.88
N VAL A 409 7.76 -12.08 23.51
CA VAL A 409 6.39 -12.62 23.40
C VAL A 409 5.69 -12.64 24.76
N ASN A 410 6.42 -13.02 25.82
CA ASN A 410 5.86 -13.10 27.18
C ASN A 410 5.83 -11.75 27.92
N PHE A 411 6.19 -10.64 27.28
CA PHE A 411 6.20 -9.33 27.92
C PHE A 411 4.80 -8.91 28.44
N SER A 412 3.76 -9.12 27.62
CA SER A 412 2.35 -8.92 28.04
C SER A 412 1.97 -9.79 29.25
N PRO A 413 2.14 -11.14 29.20
CA PRO A 413 1.94 -11.99 30.36
C PRO A 413 2.69 -11.54 31.62
N SER A 414 3.96 -11.13 31.50
CA SER A 414 4.75 -10.66 32.64
C SER A 414 4.18 -9.40 33.29
N ILE A 415 3.73 -8.42 32.49
CA ILE A 415 3.04 -7.23 33.01
C ILE A 415 1.74 -7.62 33.73
N ARG A 416 1.01 -8.60 33.19
CA ARG A 416 -0.29 -9.03 33.71
C ARG A 416 -0.21 -9.83 35.01
N LYS A 417 1.00 -10.18 35.47
CA LYS A 417 1.20 -10.70 36.83
C LYS A 417 0.99 -9.63 37.90
N TYR A 418 1.22 -8.37 37.55
CA TYR A 418 1.16 -7.23 38.48
C TYR A 418 -0.01 -6.29 38.19
N THR A 419 -0.64 -6.42 37.03
CA THR A 419 -1.72 -5.52 36.57
C THR A 419 -2.81 -6.31 35.87
N LYS A 420 -4.05 -5.81 35.86
CA LYS A 420 -5.15 -6.49 35.16
C LYS A 420 -4.94 -6.55 33.64
N ARG A 421 -4.28 -5.54 33.05
CA ARG A 421 -4.10 -5.39 31.59
C ARG A 421 -2.81 -4.66 31.25
N THR A 422 -2.31 -4.92 30.05
CA THR A 422 -1.24 -4.13 29.43
C THR A 422 -1.86 -2.96 28.66
N ILE A 423 -1.51 -1.72 29.03
CA ILE A 423 -2.21 -0.51 28.54
C ILE A 423 -1.25 0.42 27.78
N TYR A 424 -0.24 0.95 28.46
CA TYR A 424 0.61 2.04 27.96
C TYR A 424 1.38 1.68 26.68
N GLY A 425 1.94 0.47 26.60
CA GLY A 425 2.66 0.00 25.42
C GLY A 425 1.78 0.01 24.15
N PRO A 426 0.65 -0.72 24.13
CA PRO A 426 -0.30 -0.68 23.02
C PRO A 426 -0.78 0.74 22.67
N VAL A 427 -1.12 1.56 23.67
CA VAL A 427 -1.60 2.93 23.44
C VAL A 427 -0.53 3.79 22.76
N LYS A 428 0.71 3.73 23.25
CA LYS A 428 1.84 4.45 22.64
C LYS A 428 2.11 3.97 21.21
N GLU A 429 1.95 2.68 20.94
CA GLU A 429 2.07 2.16 19.58
C GLU A 429 1.02 2.73 18.62
N ILE A 430 -0.25 2.80 19.05
CA ILE A 430 -1.30 3.39 18.23
C ILE A 430 -1.02 4.88 17.99
N SER A 431 -0.68 5.64 19.05
CA SER A 431 -0.36 7.07 18.93
C SER A 431 0.82 7.32 17.99
N ASP A 432 1.89 6.52 18.04
CA ASP A 432 3.04 6.70 17.16
C ASP A 432 2.70 6.41 15.69
N LEU A 433 1.82 5.44 15.43
CA LEU A 433 1.31 5.16 14.09
C LEU A 433 0.38 6.26 13.58
N LEU A 434 -0.51 6.79 14.43
CA LEU A 434 -1.32 7.96 14.06
C LEU A 434 -0.42 9.11 13.63
N ASP A 435 0.55 9.48 14.47
CA ASP A 435 1.50 10.55 14.16
C ASP A 435 2.30 10.24 12.87
N ALA A 436 2.64 8.97 12.61
CA ALA A 436 3.33 8.59 11.37
C ALA A 436 2.47 8.77 10.12
N PHE A 437 1.18 8.43 10.17
CA PHE A 437 0.27 8.59 9.03
C PHE A 437 -0.12 10.05 8.79
N ILE A 438 -0.21 10.86 9.84
CA ILE A 438 -0.51 12.30 9.73
C ILE A 438 0.68 13.07 9.17
N ASN A 439 1.88 12.82 9.70
CA ASN A 439 3.11 13.48 9.23
C ASN A 439 3.65 12.88 7.93
N ASN A 440 3.17 11.68 7.56
CA ASN A 440 3.32 11.08 6.25
C ASN A 440 4.78 10.88 5.78
N ASN A 441 5.71 10.71 6.73
CA ASN A 441 7.13 10.44 6.44
C ASN A 441 7.84 9.79 7.64
N ARG A 442 7.58 8.49 7.89
CA ARG A 442 8.24 7.75 8.98
C ARG A 442 8.44 6.28 8.65
N CYS A 443 9.45 5.68 9.29
CA CYS A 443 9.59 4.24 9.38
C CYS A 443 8.55 3.71 10.37
N VAL A 444 7.70 2.77 9.94
CA VAL A 444 6.63 2.16 10.73
C VAL A 444 6.76 0.64 10.78
N ARG A 445 6.20 0.03 11.83
CA ARG A 445 6.16 -1.42 12.02
C ARG A 445 4.72 -1.83 12.25
N LEU A 446 4.10 -2.37 11.21
CA LEU A 446 2.68 -2.68 11.23
C LEU A 446 2.39 -3.89 10.34
N SER A 447 1.20 -4.44 10.49
CA SER A 447 0.69 -5.48 9.61
C SER A 447 0.01 -4.84 8.41
N SER A 448 0.45 -5.21 7.20
CA SER A 448 -0.20 -4.81 5.95
C SER A 448 -0.36 -6.03 5.04
N LEU A 449 -1.16 -5.90 3.99
CA LEU A 449 -1.35 -6.98 3.02
C LEU A 449 -0.02 -7.34 2.35
N GLN A 450 0.35 -8.62 2.39
CA GLN A 450 1.50 -9.18 1.70
C GLN A 450 1.10 -9.68 0.31
N LYS A 451 2.07 -9.92 -0.56
CA LYS A 451 1.85 -10.41 -1.94
C LYS A 451 1.06 -11.72 -1.99
N GLU A 452 1.23 -12.57 -0.98
CA GLU A 452 0.53 -13.85 -0.82
C GLU A 452 -0.98 -13.67 -0.53
N GLY A 453 -1.40 -12.47 -0.13
CA GLY A 453 -2.80 -12.11 0.10
C GLY A 453 -3.25 -12.16 1.54
N TYR A 454 -2.33 -12.10 2.50
CA TYR A 454 -2.66 -12.09 3.92
C TYR A 454 -1.92 -10.95 4.61
N PHE A 455 -2.55 -10.38 5.64
CA PHE A 455 -1.91 -9.37 6.46
C PHE A 455 -0.87 -10.02 7.36
N LEU A 456 0.31 -9.42 7.42
CA LEU A 456 1.39 -9.86 8.32
C LEU A 456 2.32 -8.69 8.62
N GLY A 457 2.89 -8.68 9.82
CA GLY A 457 3.77 -7.63 10.31
C GLY A 457 5.09 -7.52 9.55
N ASN A 458 5.42 -6.31 9.11
CA ASN A 458 6.72 -5.98 8.52
C ASN A 458 7.11 -4.51 8.80
N ILE A 459 8.26 -4.10 8.27
CA ILE A 459 8.85 -2.78 8.47
C ILE A 459 8.76 -2.00 7.15
N TYR A 460 8.17 -0.82 7.22
CA TYR A 460 7.89 0.01 6.06
C TYR A 460 8.39 1.43 6.24
N ASN A 461 8.82 2.05 5.15
CA ASN A 461 8.85 3.51 5.03
C ASN A 461 7.48 3.93 4.49
N LEU A 462 6.78 4.78 5.24
CA LEU A 462 5.52 5.37 4.82
C LEU A 462 5.79 6.72 4.15
N SER A 463 5.31 6.88 2.91
CA SER A 463 5.38 8.13 2.15
C SER A 463 4.11 8.29 1.33
N ASN A 464 3.41 9.43 1.49
CA ASN A 464 2.17 9.74 0.76
C ASN A 464 1.11 8.64 0.82
N GLY A 465 0.92 8.04 2.00
CA GLY A 465 -0.03 6.93 2.19
C GLY A 465 0.39 5.62 1.50
N VAL A 466 1.60 5.54 0.95
CA VAL A 466 2.16 4.36 0.28
C VAL A 466 3.23 3.74 1.17
N LEU A 467 3.12 2.43 1.40
CA LEU A 467 4.14 1.65 2.10
C LEU A 467 5.19 1.13 1.13
N ASN A 468 6.45 1.44 1.43
CA ASN A 468 7.62 0.83 0.81
C ASN A 468 8.33 -0.06 1.83
N GLN A 469 8.63 -1.30 1.48
CA GLN A 469 9.35 -2.20 2.37
C GLN A 469 10.76 -1.66 2.67
N LYS A 470 11.07 -1.42 3.95
CA LYS A 470 12.34 -0.80 4.34
C LYS A 470 13.53 -1.73 4.11
N TYR A 471 13.37 -3.01 4.44
CA TYR A 471 14.44 -4.00 4.37
C TYR A 471 14.00 -5.25 3.61
N PHE A 472 14.90 -5.81 2.81
CA PHE A 472 14.66 -7.04 2.06
C PHE A 472 14.83 -8.27 2.94
N PHE A 473 14.08 -9.34 2.70
CA PHE A 473 14.34 -10.59 3.41
C PHE A 473 15.42 -11.40 2.70
N ASN A 474 16.39 -11.92 3.45
CA ASN A 474 17.28 -12.95 2.92
C ASN A 474 16.46 -14.22 2.56
N LYS A 475 17.03 -15.12 1.75
CA LYS A 475 16.34 -16.32 1.25
C LYS A 475 15.68 -17.14 2.38
N LYS A 476 16.39 -17.32 3.49
CA LYS A 476 15.94 -18.10 4.64
C LYS A 476 14.77 -17.45 5.38
N LEU A 477 14.89 -16.16 5.74
CA LEU A 477 13.83 -15.42 6.41
C LEU A 477 12.59 -15.34 5.52
N ARG A 478 12.77 -15.11 4.21
CA ARG A 478 11.67 -15.11 3.24
C ARG A 478 10.90 -16.43 3.23
N PHE A 479 11.60 -17.57 3.28
CA PHE A 479 10.95 -18.87 3.33
C PHE A 479 10.13 -19.05 4.62
N LYS A 480 10.69 -18.67 5.78
CA LYS A 480 9.99 -18.73 7.07
C LYS A 480 8.75 -17.83 7.10
N TYR A 481 8.89 -16.58 6.62
CA TYR A 481 7.79 -15.62 6.51
C TYR A 481 6.66 -16.16 5.62
N LYS A 482 6.99 -16.75 4.47
CA LYS A 482 6.02 -17.41 3.59
C LYS A 482 5.32 -18.60 4.23
N LYS A 483 6.00 -19.36 5.10
CA LYS A 483 5.39 -20.49 5.82
C LYS A 483 4.28 -20.01 6.76
N ILE A 484 4.48 -18.89 7.44
CA ILE A 484 3.44 -18.26 8.29
C ILE A 484 2.23 -17.87 7.43
N LEU A 485 2.46 -17.16 6.32
CA LEU A 485 1.39 -16.77 5.39
C LEU A 485 0.63 -17.97 4.81
N LYS A 486 1.31 -19.08 4.54
CA LYS A 486 0.66 -20.34 4.10
C LYS A 486 -0.23 -20.92 5.19
N SER A 487 0.22 -20.91 6.45
CA SER A 487 -0.60 -21.35 7.58
C SER A 487 -1.87 -20.51 7.71
N TYR A 488 -1.74 -19.19 7.54
CA TYR A 488 -2.87 -18.26 7.57
C TYR A 488 -3.86 -18.55 6.45
N SER A 489 -3.38 -18.90 5.25
CA SER A 489 -4.26 -19.32 4.17
C SER A 489 -5.12 -20.52 4.54
N THR A 490 -4.56 -21.52 5.20
CA THR A 490 -5.33 -22.70 5.65
C THR A 490 -6.37 -22.29 6.70
N THR A 491 -5.98 -21.51 7.70
CA THR A 491 -6.90 -21.00 8.73
C THR A 491 -8.02 -20.18 8.10
N TRP A 492 -7.69 -19.24 7.22
CA TRP A 492 -8.63 -18.35 6.54
C TRP A 492 -9.61 -19.13 5.66
N ASN A 493 -9.14 -20.07 4.85
CA ASN A 493 -10.00 -20.90 4.01
C ASN A 493 -10.97 -21.74 4.85
N ASN A 494 -10.52 -22.26 6.00
CA ASN A 494 -11.39 -22.98 6.92
C ASN A 494 -12.42 -22.06 7.59
N LEU A 495 -12.05 -20.81 7.88
CA LEU A 495 -12.95 -19.80 8.45
C LEU A 495 -14.03 -19.37 7.44
N ILE A 496 -13.66 -19.04 6.19
CA ILE A 496 -14.61 -18.65 5.14
C ILE A 496 -15.59 -19.79 4.85
N LYS A 497 -15.10 -21.01 4.62
CA LYS A 497 -15.96 -22.17 4.32
C LYS A 497 -16.99 -22.45 5.40
N LYS A 498 -16.69 -22.10 6.65
CA LYS A 498 -17.62 -22.26 7.76
C LYS A 498 -18.57 -21.09 7.88
N HIS A 499 -18.09 -19.86 7.68
CA HIS A 499 -18.96 -18.69 7.68
C HIS A 499 -20.01 -18.77 6.58
N SER A 500 -19.65 -19.25 5.37
CA SER A 500 -20.61 -19.46 4.28
C SER A 500 -21.72 -20.45 4.64
N ASN A 501 -21.41 -21.46 5.45
CA ASN A 501 -22.39 -22.45 5.92
C ASN A 501 -23.29 -21.92 7.05
N ILE A 502 -22.82 -20.92 7.82
CA ILE A 502 -23.57 -20.29 8.92
C ILE A 502 -24.52 -19.22 8.39
N THR A 503 -24.16 -18.53 7.30
CA THR A 503 -25.04 -17.52 6.67
C THR A 503 -26.08 -18.12 5.71
N SER A 504 -25.95 -19.40 5.37
CA SER A 504 -26.89 -20.14 4.51
C SER A 504 -27.94 -20.94 5.29
N SER A 505 -27.92 -20.85 6.63
CA SER A 505 -28.86 -21.46 7.57
C SER A 505 -29.54 -20.35 8.36
#